data_AF-A0A353M864-F1
#
_entry.id   AF-A0A353M864-F1
#
_cell.length_a   1.000
_cell.length_b   1.000
_cell.length_c   1.000
_cell.angle_alpha   90.00
_cell.angle_beta   90.00
_cell.angle_gamma   90.00
#
_symmetry.space_group_name_H-M   'P 1'
#
loop_
_entity.id
_entity.type
_entity.pdbx_description
1 polymer ?
#
loop_
_entity_poly.entity_id
_entity_poly.type
_entity_poly.pdbx_seq_one_letter_code
_entity_poly.pdbx_strand_id
1 'polypeptide(L)'
;MTVEIDGIEYLPAAAAAEQLATTETRILMLLKKDALCGGLIDGSWFVTTASLACYDPKAVEEKELACRTNCSGSGSGCGCH
;
A
#
# COMPACT_ATOMS: atom_id res chain seq x y z
N MET A 1 -9.11 7.95 -16.39
CA MET A 1 -10.58 7.87 -16.28
C MET A 1 -10.87 7.46 -14.85
N THR A 2 -11.56 8.31 -14.09
CA THR A 2 -12.06 7.99 -12.75
C THR A 2 -13.45 7.38 -12.87
N VAL A 3 -13.83 6.56 -11.89
CA VAL A 3 -15.20 6.01 -11.78
C VAL A 3 -15.77 6.41 -10.42
N GLU A 4 -17.05 6.79 -10.39
CA GLU A 4 -17.75 7.14 -9.16
C GLU A 4 -18.75 6.05 -8.82
N ILE A 5 -18.69 5.52 -7.60
CA ILE A 5 -19.59 4.47 -7.09
C ILE A 5 -20.05 4.91 -5.70
N ASP A 6 -21.37 5.03 -5.51
CA ASP A 6 -21.99 5.46 -4.25
C ASP A 6 -21.40 6.78 -3.70
N GLY A 7 -21.05 7.71 -4.59
CA GLY A 7 -20.44 9.01 -4.26
C GLY A 7 -18.96 8.94 -3.85
N ILE A 8 -18.31 7.79 -4.02
CA ILE A 8 -16.87 7.61 -3.80
C ILE A 8 -16.17 7.59 -5.15
N GLU A 9 -15.18 8.45 -5.32
CA GLU A 9 -14.33 8.47 -6.50
C GLU A 9 -13.22 7.42 -6.40
N TYR A 10 -13.09 6.66 -7.48
CA TYR A 10 -12.10 5.61 -7.66
C TYR A 10 -11.23 5.91 -8.88
N LEU A 11 -9.96 5.56 -8.74
CA LEU A 11 -8.95 5.71 -9.78
C LEU A 11 -8.32 4.32 -10.08
N PRO A 12 -8.14 3.96 -11.36
CA PRO A 12 -7.46 2.71 -11.72
C PRO A 12 -6.06 2.64 -11.10
N ALA A 13 -5.62 1.44 -10.71
CA ALA A 13 -4.31 1.22 -10.11
C ALA A 13 -3.15 1.76 -10.97
N ALA A 14 -3.25 1.64 -12.29
CA ALA A 14 -2.27 2.21 -13.22
C ALA A 14 -2.18 3.75 -13.13
N ALA A 15 -3.32 4.45 -13.06
CA ALA A 15 -3.34 5.91 -12.93
C ALA A 15 -2.92 6.38 -11.52
N ALA A 16 -3.24 5.59 -10.48
CA ALA A 16 -2.73 5.84 -9.13
C ALA A 16 -1.21 5.69 -9.06
N ALA A 17 -0.64 4.75 -9.80
CA ALA A 17 0.80 4.55 -9.90
C ALA A 17 1.49 5.77 -10.52
N GLU A 18 0.91 6.35 -11.57
CA GLU A 18 1.40 7.60 -12.16
C GLU A 18 1.36 8.77 -11.16
N GLN A 19 0.25 8.92 -10.42
CA GLN A 19 0.12 9.99 -9.41
C GLN A 19 1.13 9.89 -8.28
N LEU A 20 1.42 8.67 -7.81
CA LEU A 20 2.37 8.42 -6.73
C LEU A 20 3.80 8.17 -7.24
N ALA A 21 4.06 8.39 -8.54
CA ALA A 21 5.35 8.13 -9.18
C ALA A 21 5.93 6.74 -8.82
N THR A 22 5.06 5.72 -8.84
CA THR A 22 5.38 4.35 -8.44
C THR A 22 4.90 3.35 -9.50
N THR A 23 4.91 2.06 -9.20
CA THR A 23 4.44 1.01 -10.10
C THR A 23 3.06 0.53 -9.72
N GLU A 24 2.30 0.04 -10.70
CA GLU A 24 0.99 -0.58 -10.46
C GLU A 24 1.10 -1.73 -9.44
N THR A 25 2.14 -2.57 -9.54
CA THR A 25 2.43 -3.61 -8.55
C THR A 25 2.57 -3.04 -7.13
N ARG A 26 3.22 -1.88 -6.96
CA ARG A 26 3.33 -1.24 -5.63
C ARG A 26 1.97 -0.78 -5.13
N ILE A 27 1.10 -0.23 -5.98
CA ILE A 27 -0.28 0.09 -5.61
C ILE A 27 -1.04 -1.15 -5.13
N LEU A 28 -0.94 -2.27 -5.86
CA LEU A 28 -1.54 -3.54 -5.45
C LEU A 28 -1.00 -4.04 -4.11
N MET A 29 0.31 -3.88 -3.86
CA MET A 29 0.91 -4.21 -2.58
C MET A 29 0.39 -3.32 -1.45
N LEU A 30 0.16 -2.03 -1.69
CA LEU A 30 -0.37 -1.10 -0.70
C LEU A 30 -1.84 -1.40 -0.36
N LEU A 31 -2.65 -1.73 -1.37
CA LEU A 31 -4.02 -2.23 -1.17
C LEU A 31 -4.03 -3.52 -0.32
N LYS A 32 -3.15 -4.48 -0.64
CA LYS A 32 -3.01 -5.72 0.13
C LYS A 32 -2.56 -5.51 1.58
N LYS A 33 -1.87 -4.41 1.86
CA LYS A 33 -1.37 -4.05 3.20
C LYS A 33 -2.30 -3.09 3.95
N ASP A 34 -3.50 -2.83 3.42
CA ASP A 34 -4.46 -1.85 3.96
C ASP A 34 -3.84 -0.44 4.11
N ALA A 35 -2.79 -0.14 3.35
CA ALA A 35 -2.16 1.18 3.31
C ALA A 35 -2.85 2.11 2.31
N LEU A 36 -3.62 1.53 1.37
CA LEU A 36 -4.54 2.23 0.50
C LEU A 36 -5.91 1.53 0.55
N CYS A 37 -6.99 2.29 0.38
CA CYS A 37 -8.34 1.76 0.26
C CYS A 37 -8.74 1.62 -1.21
N GLY A 38 -9.37 0.50 -1.56
CA GLY A 38 -9.76 0.22 -2.94
C GLY A 38 -10.31 -1.18 -3.11
N GLY A 39 -10.58 -1.56 -4.35
CA GLY A 39 -11.21 -2.84 -4.65
C GLY A 39 -11.10 -3.22 -6.11
N LEU A 40 -11.51 -4.47 -6.38
CA LEU A 40 -11.64 -4.99 -7.73
C LEU A 40 -13.02 -4.59 -8.27
N ILE A 41 -13.04 -3.80 -9.34
CA ILE A 41 -14.25 -3.35 -10.05
C ILE A 41 -14.12 -3.81 -11.50
N ASP A 42 -15.08 -4.58 -11.99
CA ASP A 42 -15.09 -5.13 -13.36
C ASP A 42 -13.77 -5.80 -13.78
N GLY A 43 -13.16 -6.54 -12.85
CA GLY A 43 -11.91 -7.27 -13.09
C GLY A 43 -10.65 -6.41 -13.11
N SER A 44 -10.75 -5.10 -12.81
CA SER A 44 -9.62 -4.17 -12.70
C SER A 44 -9.50 -3.63 -11.28
N TRP A 45 -8.27 -3.36 -10.83
CA TRP A 45 -8.04 -2.80 -9.49
C TRP A 45 -8.17 -1.28 -9.49
N PHE A 46 -8.88 -0.77 -8.50
CA PHE A 46 -9.07 0.65 -8.28
C PHE A 46 -8.74 1.03 -6.84
N VAL A 47 -8.36 2.29 -6.66
CA VAL A 47 -8.03 2.93 -5.38
C VAL A 47 -8.95 4.13 -5.18
N THR A 48 -9.43 4.38 -3.97
CA THR A 48 -10.20 5.59 -3.69
C THR A 48 -9.30 6.82 -3.74
N THR A 49 -9.78 7.89 -4.35
CA THR A 49 -9.02 9.16 -4.44
C THR A 49 -8.75 9.74 -3.05
N ALA A 50 -9.71 9.59 -2.12
CA ALA A 50 -9.56 9.98 -0.73
C ALA A 50 -8.38 9.28 -0.05
N SER A 51 -8.19 7.96 -0.30
CA SER A 51 -7.06 7.23 0.26
C SER A 51 -5.73 7.67 -0.35
N LEU A 52 -5.70 7.99 -1.64
CA LEU A 52 -4.50 8.52 -2.31
C LEU A 52 -4.13 9.90 -1.76
N ALA A 53 -5.11 10.76 -1.51
CA ALA A 53 -4.89 12.09 -0.96
C ALA A 53 -4.33 12.05 0.48
N CYS A 54 -4.67 11.03 1.25
CA CYS A 54 -4.16 10.81 2.61
C CYS A 54 -2.88 9.96 2.68
N TYR A 55 -2.40 9.44 1.54
CA TYR A 55 -1.24 8.56 1.52
C TYR A 55 0.07 9.35 1.68
N ASP A 56 0.83 9.03 2.74
CA ASP A 56 2.19 9.54 2.93
C ASP A 56 3.21 8.39 2.73
N PRO A 57 4.00 8.41 1.64
CA PRO A 57 4.99 7.38 1.37
C PRO A 57 6.04 7.24 2.47
N LYS A 58 6.42 8.35 3.13
CA LYS A 58 7.47 8.33 4.17
C LYS A 58 7.00 7.60 5.42
N ALA A 59 5.74 7.83 5.82
CA ALA A 59 5.14 7.15 6.97
C ALA A 59 5.02 5.64 6.75
N VAL A 60 4.77 5.20 5.51
CA VAL A 60 4.66 3.78 5.17
C VAL A 60 6.03 3.11 5.10
N GLU A 61 7.05 3.78 4.57
CA GLU A 61 8.42 3.25 4.56
C GLU A 61 8.98 3.08 5.97
N GLU A 62 8.70 4.01 6.89
CA GLU A 62 9.12 3.88 8.30
C GLU A 62 8.50 2.65 8.97
N LYS A 63 7.21 2.36 8.71
CA LYS A 63 6.55 1.13 9.18
C LYS A 63 7.20 -0.14 8.60
N GLU A 64 7.55 -0.15 7.32
CA GLU A 64 8.21 -1.30 6.68
C GLU A 64 9.63 -1.53 7.23
N LEU A 65 10.35 -0.45 7.56
CA LEU A 65 11.67 -0.49 8.20
C LEU A 65 11.58 -0.96 9.65
N ALA A 66 10.56 -0.55 10.41
CA ALA A 66 10.31 -1.03 11.77
C ALA A 66 10.03 -2.54 11.82
N CYS A 67 9.39 -3.12 10.79
CA CYS A 67 9.23 -4.57 10.68
C CYS A 67 10.53 -5.31 10.32
N ARG A 68 11.58 -4.62 9.87
CA ARG A 68 12.88 -5.21 9.52
C ARG A 68 13.92 -5.17 10.64
N THR A 69 13.73 -4.36 11.67
CA THR A 69 14.72 -4.20 12.76
C THR A 69 14.58 -5.18 13.93
N ASN A 70 13.59 -6.08 13.93
CA ASN A 70 13.47 -7.12 14.97
C ASN A 70 14.27 -8.42 14.69
N CYS A 71 15.08 -8.46 13.64
CA CYS A 71 16.17 -9.43 13.55
C CYS A 71 17.47 -8.76 14.00
N SER A 72 17.58 -8.48 15.30
CA SER A 72 18.86 -8.21 15.96
C SER A 72 19.70 -9.49 15.93
N GLY A 73 20.32 -9.76 14.79
CA GLY A 73 21.47 -10.64 14.70
C GLY A 73 22.68 -9.96 15.34
N SER A 74 22.76 -10.01 16.67
CA SER A 74 24.02 -9.98 17.41
C SER A 74 23.98 -11.18 18.35
N GLY A 75 24.80 -12.18 18.03
CA GLY A 75 24.72 -13.50 18.62
C GLY A 75 25.06 -13.55 20.10
N SER A 76 24.34 -14.42 20.81
CA SER A 76 24.91 -15.35 21.79
C SER A 76 23.81 -16.32 22.26
N GLY A 77 23.97 -17.58 21.86
CA GLY A 77 23.84 -18.74 22.74
C GLY A 77 22.47 -19.15 23.27
N CYS A 78 22.10 -20.39 22.93
CA CYS A 78 21.23 -21.32 23.68
C CYS A 78 19.78 -20.88 23.94
N GLY A 79 18.76 -21.63 23.57
CA GLY A 79 18.66 -23.08 23.52
C GLY A 79 17.31 -23.40 24.18
N CYS A 80 16.47 -24.15 23.49
CA CYS A 80 15.15 -24.54 23.97
C CYS A 80 15.23 -25.20 25.36
N HIS A 81 14.55 -24.61 26.35
CA HIS A 81 13.78 -25.33 27.36
C HIS A 81 12.79 -24.39 28.06
#